data_AF-A0ABD0RLL3-F1
#
_entry.id   AF-A0ABD0RLL3-F1
#
_cell.length_a   1.000
_cell.length_b   1.000
_cell.length_c   1.000
_cell.angle_alpha   90.00
_cell.angle_beta   90.00
_cell.angle_gamma   90.00
#
_symmetry.space_group_name_H-M   'P 1'
#
loop_
_entity.id
_entity.type
_entity.pdbx_description
1 polymer ?
#
loop_
_entity_poly.entity_id
_entity_poly.type
_entity_poly.pdbx_seq_one_letter_code
_entity_poly.pdbx_strand_id
1 'polypeptide(L)'
;MGYNISCIQQLIDYIKARVTEHETGQVDYVFKNEFFIDLVLTICKRSNKMITDQHRDANCPIIFIERRREEYYSIFQKYCHGATSAVIFGEIICQKLKEPIEQSVYKKTARDLTDEMRSNCESLNGNRANLEKHILKTLAEQEDFDKYMNYIHNPRDHFKSFIRDEVSRFITDQFSVSILPKMKENIELLQQKIMKAAHESTQHVQVNRGDVGLWLKSFTQQISDELIFSEKDLTGVKHDDVDDFNLLEDVIRHELPAIMFDSSSRFNTKTIDEKLDYKFRPDELLTDHLCQCCWVQCPFCGVICTNTIENHHGDHSVAFHR
;
A
#
# COMPACT_ATOMS: atom_id res chain seq x y z
N MET A 1 6.15 -19.72 -2.72
CA MET A 1 7.03 -19.26 -1.62
C MET A 1 6.74 -20.12 -0.40
N GLY A 2 7.74 -20.85 0.09
CA GLY A 2 7.58 -21.80 1.19
C GLY A 2 7.60 -21.11 2.55
N TYR A 3 6.83 -21.65 3.50
CA TYR A 3 6.82 -21.23 4.91
C TYR A 3 8.25 -21.28 5.49
N ASN A 4 8.75 -20.13 5.96
CA ASN A 4 10.01 -20.09 6.68
C ASN A 4 9.76 -20.38 8.16
N ILE A 5 10.26 -21.52 8.63
CA ILE A 5 10.18 -21.95 10.04
C ILE A 5 10.76 -20.87 10.97
N SER A 6 11.70 -20.04 10.49
CA SER A 6 12.29 -18.95 11.27
C SER A 6 11.25 -17.91 11.72
N CYS A 7 10.18 -17.68 10.95
CA CYS A 7 9.17 -16.67 11.29
C CYS A 7 8.32 -17.11 12.49
N ILE A 8 8.00 -18.40 12.60
CA ILE A 8 7.26 -18.94 13.76
C ILE A 8 8.15 -18.85 15.01
N GLN A 9 9.43 -19.20 14.88
CA GLN A 9 10.39 -19.12 15.98
C GLN A 9 10.54 -17.67 16.47
N GLN A 10 10.72 -16.71 15.56
CA GLN A 10 10.80 -15.28 15.88
C GLN A 10 9.54 -14.76 16.58
N LEU A 11 8.36 -15.23 16.17
CA LEU A 11 7.10 -14.82 16.79
C LEU A 11 6.96 -15.39 18.22
N ILE A 12 7.36 -16.65 18.42
CA ILE A 12 7.39 -17.29 19.74
C ILE A 12 8.40 -16.56 20.64
N ASP A 13 9.59 -16.25 20.14
CA ASP A 13 10.63 -15.55 20.88
C ASP A 13 10.18 -14.12 21.26
N TYR A 14 9.48 -13.44 20.35
CA TYR A 14 8.88 -12.13 20.62
C TYR A 14 7.79 -12.20 21.70
N ILE A 15 6.85 -13.15 21.60
CA ILE A 15 5.80 -13.34 22.62
C ILE A 15 6.44 -13.68 23.97
N LYS A 16 7.47 -14.52 23.98
CA LYS A 16 8.21 -14.88 25.19
C LYS A 16 8.87 -13.68 25.82
N ALA A 17 9.55 -12.85 25.03
CA ALA A 17 10.16 -11.62 25.51
C ALA A 17 9.12 -10.68 26.15
N ARG A 18 7.93 -10.53 25.55
CA ARG A 18 6.84 -9.69 26.07
C ARG A 18 6.23 -10.23 27.36
N VAL A 19 6.05 -11.55 27.47
CA VAL A 19 5.56 -12.19 28.70
C VAL A 19 6.58 -12.01 29.81
N THR A 20 7.86 -12.26 29.53
CA THR A 20 8.94 -12.08 30.51
C THR A 20 9.09 -10.61 30.92
N GLU A 21 8.99 -9.66 29.99
CA GLU A 21 9.02 -8.21 30.27
C GLU A 21 7.89 -7.82 31.24
N HIS A 22 6.68 -8.33 31.03
CA HIS A 22 5.53 -8.10 31.91
C HIS A 22 5.72 -8.70 33.30
N GLU A 23 6.26 -9.92 33.40
CA GLU A 23 6.58 -10.59 34.67
C GLU A 23 7.72 -9.91 35.45
N THR A 24 8.68 -9.32 34.74
CA THR A 24 9.75 -8.52 35.36
C THR A 24 9.29 -7.11 35.77
N GLY A 25 8.06 -6.72 35.41
CA GLY A 25 7.44 -5.43 35.68
C GLY A 25 6.39 -5.43 36.81
N GLN A 26 5.26 -4.75 36.56
CA GLN A 26 4.26 -4.24 37.53
C GLN A 26 3.46 -5.27 38.37
N VAL A 27 3.84 -6.55 38.44
CA VAL A 27 2.96 -7.61 38.98
C VAL A 27 3.68 -8.65 39.86
N ASP A 28 3.07 -8.99 41.00
CA ASP A 28 3.58 -9.99 41.98
C ASP A 28 3.26 -11.45 41.60
N TYR A 29 3.01 -11.74 40.32
CA TYR A 29 2.64 -13.08 39.86
C TYR A 29 3.47 -13.51 38.65
N VAL A 30 3.66 -14.83 38.55
CA VAL A 30 4.34 -15.48 37.42
C VAL A 30 3.31 -16.29 36.64
N PHE A 31 3.32 -16.15 35.32
CA PHE A 31 2.49 -16.95 34.46
C PHE A 31 3.02 -18.38 34.39
N LYS A 32 2.11 -19.34 34.43
CA LYS A 32 2.50 -20.73 34.21
C LYS A 32 2.82 -20.96 32.74
N ASN A 33 3.64 -21.97 32.47
CA ASN A 33 3.90 -22.41 31.08
C ASN A 33 2.60 -22.73 30.32
N GLU A 34 1.54 -23.19 30.99
CA GLU A 34 0.24 -23.42 30.35
C GLU A 34 -0.33 -22.13 29.74
N PHE A 35 -0.25 -21.00 30.46
CA PHE A 35 -0.70 -19.71 29.96
C PHE A 35 0.11 -19.26 28.74
N PHE A 36 1.44 -19.43 28.77
CA PHE A 36 2.30 -19.09 27.63
C PHE A 36 1.93 -19.90 26.38
N ILE A 37 1.73 -21.22 26.55
CA ILE A 37 1.31 -22.11 25.45
C ILE A 37 -0.06 -21.67 24.91
N ASP A 38 -1.03 -21.42 25.78
CA ASP A 38 -2.38 -20.99 25.37
C ASP A 38 -2.37 -19.63 24.66
N LEU A 39 -1.54 -18.70 25.11
CA LEU A 39 -1.36 -17.38 24.49
C LEU A 39 -0.79 -17.50 23.08
N VAL A 40 0.30 -18.26 22.93
CA VAL A 40 0.92 -18.53 21.62
C VAL A 40 -0.08 -19.22 20.69
N LEU A 41 -0.78 -20.25 21.15
CA LEU A 41 -1.79 -20.95 20.36
C LEU A 41 -2.94 -20.02 19.95
N THR A 42 -3.38 -19.14 20.83
CA THR A 42 -4.47 -18.20 20.55
C THR A 42 -4.07 -17.17 19.50
N ILE A 43 -2.87 -16.58 19.64
CA ILE A 43 -2.32 -15.63 18.67
C ILE A 43 -2.14 -16.32 17.31
N CYS A 44 -1.49 -17.49 17.30
CA CYS A 44 -1.29 -18.28 16.07
C CYS A 44 -2.62 -18.65 15.42
N LYS A 45 -3.64 -19.05 16.19
CA LYS A 45 -4.98 -19.38 15.67
C LYS A 45 -5.67 -18.17 15.05
N ARG A 46 -5.59 -17.00 15.70
CA ARG A 46 -6.17 -15.75 15.19
C ARG A 46 -5.46 -15.27 13.92
N SER A 47 -4.12 -15.27 13.93
CA SER A 47 -3.30 -14.92 12.78
C SER A 47 -3.51 -15.89 11.63
N ASN A 48 -3.55 -17.21 11.90
CA ASN A 48 -3.82 -18.22 10.88
C ASN A 48 -5.21 -18.03 10.27
N LYS A 49 -6.23 -17.70 11.07
CA LYS A 49 -7.56 -17.36 10.56
C LYS A 49 -7.49 -16.15 9.63
N MET A 50 -6.88 -15.05 10.04
CA MET A 50 -6.73 -13.85 9.20
C MET A 50 -5.97 -14.14 7.90
N ILE A 51 -4.83 -14.83 7.98
CA ILE A 51 -4.03 -15.20 6.82
C ILE A 51 -4.82 -16.13 5.91
N THR A 52 -5.50 -17.14 6.47
CA THR A 52 -6.31 -18.09 5.69
C THR A 52 -7.48 -17.39 5.01
N ASP A 53 -8.17 -16.48 5.72
CA ASP A 53 -9.28 -15.71 5.17
C ASP A 53 -8.79 -14.79 4.04
N GLN A 54 -7.67 -14.08 4.23
CA GLN A 54 -7.03 -13.27 3.17
C GLN A 54 -6.59 -14.12 1.97
N HIS A 55 -5.97 -15.27 2.22
CA HIS A 55 -5.51 -16.18 1.18
C HIS A 55 -6.68 -16.81 0.43
N ARG A 56 -7.78 -17.12 1.14
CA ARG A 56 -9.03 -17.63 0.55
C ARG A 56 -9.70 -16.56 -0.30
N ASP A 57 -9.81 -15.34 0.19
CA ASP A 57 -10.43 -14.25 -0.57
C ASP A 57 -9.65 -13.89 -1.85
N ALA A 58 -8.31 -13.97 -1.81
CA ALA A 58 -7.46 -13.70 -2.95
C ALA A 58 -7.36 -14.87 -3.94
N ASN A 59 -7.36 -16.12 -3.45
CA ASN A 59 -7.06 -17.31 -4.27
C ASN A 59 -8.24 -18.27 -4.46
N CYS A 60 -9.41 -18.02 -3.87
CA CYS A 60 -10.61 -18.81 -4.12
C CYS A 60 -11.22 -18.39 -5.46
N PRO A 61 -11.22 -19.27 -6.49
CA PRO A 61 -11.76 -18.92 -7.80
C PRO A 61 -13.24 -18.56 -7.73
N ILE A 62 -14.01 -19.15 -6.80
CA ILE A 62 -15.44 -18.88 -6.62
C ILE A 62 -15.64 -17.43 -6.18
N ILE A 63 -14.95 -16.98 -5.12
CA ILE A 63 -15.08 -15.61 -4.60
C ILE A 63 -14.61 -14.60 -5.64
N PHE A 64 -13.51 -14.89 -6.34
CA PHE A 64 -13.01 -14.04 -7.41
C PHE A 64 -14.03 -13.90 -8.56
N ILE A 65 -14.60 -15.02 -9.04
CA ILE A 65 -15.61 -15.02 -10.11
C ILE A 65 -16.89 -14.34 -9.64
N GLU A 66 -17.33 -14.56 -8.40
CA GLU A 66 -18.51 -13.90 -7.83
C GLU A 66 -18.35 -12.38 -7.80
N ARG A 67 -17.19 -11.87 -7.36
CA ARG A 67 -16.90 -10.42 -7.35
C ARG A 67 -16.93 -9.79 -8.74
N ARG A 68 -16.55 -10.54 -9.78
CA ARG A 68 -16.51 -10.07 -11.18
C ARG A 68 -17.66 -10.58 -12.02
N ARG A 69 -18.68 -11.18 -11.40
CA ARG A 69 -19.75 -11.89 -12.10
C ARG A 69 -20.51 -10.98 -13.04
N GLU A 70 -20.89 -9.79 -12.58
CA GLU A 70 -21.65 -8.84 -13.38
C GLU A 70 -20.84 -8.34 -14.58
N GLU A 71 -19.55 -8.07 -14.38
CA GLU A 71 -18.61 -7.65 -15.44
C GLU A 71 -18.50 -8.72 -16.53
N TYR A 72 -18.19 -9.96 -16.14
CA TYR A 72 -18.04 -11.07 -17.08
C TYR A 72 -19.36 -11.48 -17.73
N TYR A 73 -20.47 -11.40 -16.99
CA TYR A 73 -21.80 -11.70 -17.53
C TYR A 73 -22.21 -10.68 -18.60
N SER A 74 -21.92 -9.39 -18.41
CA SER A 74 -22.19 -8.36 -19.42
C SER A 74 -21.41 -8.61 -20.71
N ILE A 75 -20.12 -8.93 -20.61
CA ILE A 75 -19.27 -9.27 -21.76
C ILE A 75 -19.81 -10.53 -22.47
N PHE A 76 -20.17 -11.56 -21.70
CA PHE A 76 -20.75 -12.79 -22.23
C PHE A 76 -22.08 -12.54 -22.95
N GLN A 77 -22.94 -11.68 -22.40
CA GLN A 77 -24.19 -11.30 -23.06
C GLN A 77 -23.89 -10.62 -24.39
N LYS A 78 -22.99 -9.63 -24.45
CA LYS A 78 -22.63 -8.96 -25.71
C LYS A 78 -22.09 -9.94 -26.76
N TYR A 79 -21.27 -10.90 -26.34
CA TYR A 79 -20.79 -11.97 -27.21
C TYR A 79 -21.95 -12.79 -27.79
N CYS A 80 -22.91 -13.20 -26.95
CA CYS A 80 -24.11 -13.92 -27.40
C CYS A 80 -25.03 -13.08 -28.33
N HIS A 81 -24.98 -11.75 -28.24
CA HIS A 81 -25.69 -10.85 -29.15
C HIS A 81 -24.91 -10.54 -30.45
N GLY A 82 -23.78 -11.20 -30.68
CA GLY A 82 -23.00 -11.09 -31.92
C GLY A 82 -22.00 -9.95 -31.95
N ALA A 83 -21.54 -9.45 -30.80
CA ALA A 83 -20.41 -8.51 -30.76
C ALA A 83 -19.15 -9.14 -31.38
N THR A 84 -18.36 -8.31 -32.07
CA THR A 84 -17.12 -8.76 -32.71
C THR A 84 -16.05 -9.09 -31.68
N SER A 85 -15.07 -9.92 -32.06
CA SER A 85 -13.94 -10.28 -31.20
C SER A 85 -13.18 -9.06 -30.69
N ALA A 86 -12.99 -8.03 -31.54
CA ALA A 86 -12.32 -6.79 -31.17
C ALA A 86 -13.07 -6.03 -30.06
N VAL A 87 -14.41 -5.97 -30.12
CA VAL A 87 -15.22 -5.32 -29.08
C VAL A 87 -15.09 -6.07 -27.76
N ILE A 88 -15.28 -7.39 -27.78
CA ILE A 88 -15.17 -8.23 -26.58
C ILE A 88 -13.77 -8.11 -25.96
N PHE A 89 -12.73 -8.12 -26.79
CA PHE A 89 -11.36 -8.03 -26.31
C PHE A 89 -11.04 -6.66 -25.71
N GLY A 90 -11.49 -5.57 -26.33
CA GLY A 90 -11.34 -4.21 -25.81
C GLY A 90 -12.01 -4.04 -24.45
N GLU A 91 -13.22 -4.58 -24.29
CA GLU A 91 -13.91 -4.58 -23.00
C GLU A 91 -13.15 -5.35 -21.93
N ILE A 92 -12.61 -6.53 -22.25
CA ILE A 92 -11.81 -7.33 -21.32
C ILE A 92 -10.55 -6.56 -20.89
N ILE A 93 -9.84 -5.91 -21.82
CA ILE A 93 -8.68 -5.06 -21.51
C ILE A 93 -9.08 -3.97 -20.51
N CYS A 94 -10.15 -3.24 -20.81
CA CYS A 94 -10.67 -2.20 -19.92
C CYS A 94 -10.99 -2.75 -18.52
N GLN A 95 -11.70 -3.89 -18.41
CA GLN A 95 -11.97 -4.52 -17.11
C GLN A 95 -10.70 -4.92 -16.36
N LYS A 96 -9.67 -5.38 -17.08
CA LYS A 96 -8.38 -5.78 -16.50
C LYS A 96 -7.52 -4.59 -16.08
N LEU A 97 -7.70 -3.42 -16.68
CA LEU A 97 -7.00 -2.19 -16.31
C LEU A 97 -7.53 -1.52 -15.03
N LYS A 98 -8.77 -1.81 -14.61
CA LYS A 98 -9.42 -1.20 -13.42
C LYS A 98 -8.53 -1.17 -12.17
N GLU A 99 -8.05 -2.34 -11.74
CA GLU A 99 -7.25 -2.47 -10.52
C GLU A 99 -5.83 -1.89 -10.68
N PRO A 100 -5.10 -2.14 -11.78
CA PRO A 100 -3.83 -1.45 -12.04
C PRO A 100 -3.92 0.07 -12.03
N ILE A 101 -4.97 0.65 -12.63
CA ILE A 101 -5.23 2.10 -12.62
C ILE A 101 -5.38 2.59 -11.18
N GLU A 102 -6.29 1.96 -10.42
CA GLU A 102 -6.56 2.34 -9.03
C GLU A 102 -5.26 2.29 -8.20
N GLN A 103 -4.51 1.18 -8.28
CA GLN A 103 -3.25 0.97 -7.57
C GLN A 103 -2.17 1.99 -7.95
N SER A 104 -2.05 2.34 -9.22
CA SER A 104 -1.07 3.32 -9.70
C SER A 104 -1.34 4.71 -9.10
N VAL A 105 -2.60 5.14 -9.11
CA VAL A 105 -3.00 6.45 -8.58
C VAL A 105 -2.73 6.53 -7.08
N TYR A 106 -3.14 5.53 -6.30
CA TYR A 106 -2.87 5.50 -4.86
C TYR A 106 -1.37 5.52 -4.55
N LYS A 107 -0.56 4.71 -5.26
CA LYS A 107 0.90 4.66 -5.03
C LYS A 107 1.57 5.99 -5.37
N LYS A 108 1.17 6.62 -6.46
CA LYS A 108 1.69 7.94 -6.86
C LYS A 108 1.31 9.00 -5.83
N THR A 109 0.04 9.05 -5.44
CA THR A 109 -0.44 9.99 -4.41
C THR A 109 0.27 9.78 -3.08
N ALA A 110 0.49 8.55 -2.62
CA ALA A 110 1.20 8.31 -1.36
C ALA A 110 2.65 8.83 -1.37
N ARG A 111 3.37 8.67 -2.49
CA ARG A 111 4.72 9.23 -2.66
C ARG A 111 4.68 10.75 -2.64
N ASP A 112 3.80 11.35 -3.44
CA ASP A 112 3.63 12.80 -3.51
C ASP A 112 3.29 13.40 -2.14
N LEU A 113 2.41 12.74 -1.38
CA LEU A 113 2.03 13.14 -0.02
C LEU A 113 3.21 13.03 0.95
N THR A 114 3.98 11.96 0.86
CA THR A 114 5.18 11.77 1.69
C THR A 114 6.17 12.91 1.48
N ASP A 115 6.43 13.28 0.22
CA ASP A 115 7.33 14.38 -0.11
C ASP A 115 6.78 15.75 0.31
N GLU A 116 5.46 15.94 0.18
CA GLU A 116 4.76 17.15 0.64
C GLU A 116 4.85 17.30 2.17
N MET A 117 4.58 16.23 2.93
CA MET A 117 4.68 16.26 4.39
C MET A 117 6.12 16.52 4.84
N ARG A 118 7.12 15.94 4.18
CA ARG A 118 8.55 16.20 4.46
C ARG A 118 8.96 17.65 4.24
N SER A 119 8.21 18.38 3.42
CA SER A 119 8.47 19.78 3.10
C SER A 119 7.65 20.74 3.95
N ASN A 120 6.36 20.46 4.11
CA ASN A 120 5.36 21.43 4.57
C ASN A 120 4.73 21.07 5.93
N CYS A 121 4.85 19.83 6.41
CA CYS A 121 4.31 19.45 7.72
C CYS A 121 5.35 19.73 8.80
N GLU A 122 5.12 20.73 9.66
CA GLU A 122 6.11 21.18 10.66
C GLU A 122 6.61 20.06 11.58
N SER A 123 5.74 19.12 11.96
CA SER A 123 6.04 18.00 12.84
C SER A 123 6.81 16.87 12.15
N LEU A 124 6.69 16.74 10.83
CA LEU A 124 7.27 15.65 10.03
C LEU A 124 8.40 16.11 9.09
N ASN A 125 8.63 17.43 8.97
CA ASN A 125 9.68 17.98 8.13
C ASN A 125 11.07 17.90 8.81
N GLY A 126 12.11 17.94 7.99
CA GLY A 126 13.50 17.95 8.46
C GLY A 126 13.97 16.60 8.99
N ASN A 127 14.53 16.59 10.20
CA ASN A 127 15.24 15.44 10.76
C ASN A 127 14.58 14.88 12.03
N ARG A 128 15.10 13.75 12.52
CA ARG A 128 14.62 13.08 13.73
C ARG A 128 14.56 13.99 14.96
N ALA A 129 15.51 14.90 15.14
CA ALA A 129 15.49 15.81 16.29
C ALA A 129 14.32 16.80 16.22
N ASN A 130 13.93 17.24 15.02
CA ASN A 130 12.73 18.04 14.83
C ASN A 130 11.46 17.24 15.16
N LEU A 131 11.40 15.96 14.76
CA LEU A 131 10.30 15.06 15.12
C LEU A 131 10.20 14.87 16.64
N GLU A 132 11.32 14.54 17.30
CA GLU A 132 11.38 14.35 18.76
C GLU A 132 10.96 15.61 19.52
N LYS A 133 11.37 16.79 19.06
CA LYS A 133 10.94 18.08 19.60
C LYS A 133 9.40 18.22 19.58
N HIS A 134 8.75 17.86 18.48
CA HIS A 134 7.29 17.92 18.38
C HIS A 134 6.61 16.87 19.26
N ILE A 135 7.15 15.65 19.32
CA ILE A 135 6.66 14.60 20.24
C ILE A 135 6.70 15.12 21.69
N LEU A 136 7.84 15.64 22.14
CA LEU A 136 8.00 16.15 23.50
C LEU A 136 7.08 17.32 23.80
N LYS A 137 6.89 18.23 22.83
CA LYS A 137 5.94 19.33 22.95
C LYS A 137 4.51 18.82 23.11
N THR A 138 4.07 17.89 22.25
CA THR A 138 2.73 17.31 22.32
C THR A 138 2.50 16.53 23.61
N LEU A 139 3.50 15.79 24.09
CA LEU A 139 3.43 15.10 25.38
C LEU A 139 3.25 16.12 26.53
N ALA A 140 4.00 17.22 26.51
CA ALA A 140 3.91 18.27 27.52
C ALA A 140 2.53 18.96 27.51
N GLU A 141 1.97 19.20 26.32
CA GLU A 141 0.64 19.80 26.16
C GLU A 141 -0.51 18.86 26.59
N GLN A 142 -0.34 17.55 26.42
CA GLN A 142 -1.35 16.55 26.78
C GLN A 142 -1.37 16.21 28.27
N GLU A 143 -0.25 16.41 28.98
CA GLU A 143 -0.06 16.06 30.39
C GLU A 143 -0.47 14.60 30.73
N ASP A 144 -0.32 13.70 29.75
CA ASP A 144 -0.71 12.30 29.83
C ASP A 144 0.49 11.44 30.28
N PHE A 145 0.44 11.00 31.53
CA PHE A 145 1.51 10.22 32.16
C PHE A 145 1.78 8.90 31.41
N ASP A 146 0.74 8.20 30.98
CA ASP A 146 0.89 6.90 30.33
C ASP A 146 1.57 7.05 28.95
N LYS A 147 1.25 8.11 28.21
CA LYS A 147 1.94 8.43 26.96
C LYS A 147 3.39 8.80 27.18
N TYR A 148 3.70 9.55 28.24
CA TYR A 148 5.09 9.84 28.62
C TYR A 148 5.86 8.57 28.97
N MET A 149 5.27 7.67 29.74
CA MET A 149 5.88 6.38 30.08
C MET A 149 6.08 5.51 28.85
N ASN A 150 5.11 5.50 27.91
CA ASN A 150 5.26 4.81 26.63
C ASN A 150 6.42 5.40 25.82
N TYR A 151 6.54 6.72 25.73
CA TYR A 151 7.66 7.38 25.07
C TYR A 151 9.03 7.00 25.66
N ILE A 152 9.11 6.87 26.99
CA ILE A 152 10.36 6.50 27.68
C ILE A 152 10.67 5.02 27.50
N HIS A 153 9.70 4.13 27.65
CA HIS A 153 9.95 2.68 27.66
C HIS A 153 9.88 2.03 26.27
N ASN A 154 9.09 2.60 25.36
CA ASN A 154 8.86 2.08 24.00
C ASN A 154 9.01 3.20 22.96
N PRO A 155 10.15 3.90 22.92
CA PRO A 155 10.31 5.10 22.09
C PRO A 155 10.08 4.84 20.60
N ARG A 156 10.50 3.68 20.08
CA ARG A 156 10.30 3.33 18.66
C ARG A 156 8.82 3.28 18.29
N ASP A 157 8.01 2.63 19.11
CA ASP A 157 6.58 2.48 18.87
C ASP A 157 5.86 3.82 19.07
N HIS A 158 6.31 4.63 20.03
CA HIS A 158 5.77 5.98 20.24
C HIS A 158 6.00 6.88 19.02
N PHE A 159 7.22 6.93 18.48
CA PHE A 159 7.53 7.69 17.26
C PHE A 159 6.68 7.23 16.07
N LYS A 160 6.54 5.91 15.87
CA LYS A 160 5.69 5.35 14.81
C LYS A 160 4.23 5.76 14.97
N SER A 161 3.71 5.68 16.19
CA SER A 161 2.32 6.10 16.47
C SER A 161 2.15 7.59 16.19
N PHE A 162 3.08 8.42 16.64
CA PHE A 162 3.02 9.86 16.41
C PHE A 162 3.05 10.19 14.90
N ILE A 163 3.97 9.60 14.13
CA ILE A 163 4.01 9.78 12.66
C ILE A 163 2.67 9.40 12.04
N ARG A 164 2.12 8.24 12.39
CA ARG A 164 0.83 7.78 11.88
C ARG A 164 -0.31 8.75 12.20
N ASP A 165 -0.34 9.28 13.43
CA ASP A 165 -1.37 10.22 13.86
C ASP A 165 -1.25 11.57 13.13
N GLU A 166 -0.02 12.08 12.96
CA GLU A 166 0.26 13.30 12.17
C GLU A 166 -0.13 13.12 10.70
N VAL A 167 0.23 11.99 10.09
CA VAL A 167 -0.13 11.65 8.70
C VAL A 167 -1.65 11.57 8.54
N SER A 168 -2.34 10.88 9.44
CA SER A 168 -3.80 10.76 9.39
C SER A 168 -4.48 12.12 9.52
N ARG A 169 -3.94 13.02 10.34
CA ARG A 169 -4.46 14.38 10.50
C ARG A 169 -4.21 15.21 9.26
N PHE A 170 -2.98 15.19 8.74
CA PHE A 170 -2.63 15.90 7.51
C PHE A 170 -3.50 15.44 6.34
N ILE A 171 -3.68 14.13 6.16
CA ILE A 171 -4.56 13.59 5.11
C ILE A 171 -5.98 14.11 5.31
N THR A 172 -6.53 14.05 6.52
CA THR A 172 -7.90 14.51 6.79
C THR A 172 -8.07 16.00 6.48
N ASP A 173 -7.13 16.83 6.92
CA ASP A 173 -7.20 18.29 6.79
C ASP A 173 -7.02 18.74 5.34
N GLN A 174 -6.13 18.07 4.59
CA GLN A 174 -5.79 18.44 3.22
C GLN A 174 -6.61 17.68 2.17
N PHE A 175 -7.41 16.68 2.55
CA PHE A 175 -8.03 15.74 1.61
C PHE A 175 -8.83 16.45 0.52
N SER A 176 -9.79 17.28 0.91
CA SER A 176 -10.68 17.97 -0.02
C SER A 176 -10.00 19.11 -0.77
N VAL A 177 -8.96 19.71 -0.17
CA VAL A 177 -8.32 20.94 -0.65
C VAL A 177 -7.24 20.65 -1.68
N SER A 178 -6.36 19.67 -1.43
CA SER A 178 -5.21 19.38 -2.29
C SER A 178 -5.13 17.93 -2.75
N ILE A 179 -5.40 16.96 -1.87
CA ILE A 179 -5.17 15.53 -2.16
C ILE A 179 -6.14 15.01 -3.21
N LEU A 180 -7.45 15.20 -3.01
CA LEU A 180 -8.50 14.73 -3.91
C LEU A 180 -8.38 15.37 -5.31
N PRO A 181 -8.17 16.70 -5.46
CA PRO A 181 -7.88 17.30 -6.76
C PRO A 181 -6.67 16.66 -7.46
N LYS A 182 -5.57 16.43 -6.74
CA LYS A 182 -4.35 15.82 -7.29
C LYS A 182 -4.55 14.36 -7.71
N MET A 183 -5.35 13.60 -6.95
CA MET A 183 -5.75 12.24 -7.33
C MET A 183 -6.59 12.23 -8.62
N LYS A 184 -7.50 13.19 -8.78
CA LYS A 184 -8.32 13.34 -9.99
C LYS A 184 -7.47 13.72 -11.20
N GLU A 185 -6.57 14.69 -11.05
CA GLU A 185 -5.61 15.08 -12.09
C GLU A 185 -4.73 13.88 -12.51
N ASN A 186 -4.23 13.10 -11.54
CA ASN A 186 -3.46 11.89 -11.82
C ASN A 186 -4.27 10.85 -12.63
N ILE A 187 -5.55 10.67 -12.33
CA ILE A 187 -6.46 9.81 -13.11
C ILE A 187 -6.61 10.32 -14.54
N GLU A 188 -6.84 11.63 -14.72
CA GLU A 188 -7.04 12.23 -16.04
C GLU A 188 -5.78 12.10 -16.92
N LEU A 189 -4.61 12.37 -16.35
CA LEU A 189 -3.33 12.19 -17.03
C LEU A 189 -3.08 10.73 -17.40
N LEU A 190 -3.41 9.79 -16.52
CA LEU A 190 -3.28 8.36 -16.78
C LEU A 190 -4.24 7.91 -17.89
N GLN A 191 -5.48 8.43 -17.91
CA GLN A 191 -6.44 8.18 -18.97
C GLN A 191 -5.88 8.61 -20.33
N GLN A 192 -5.34 9.82 -20.42
CA GLN A 192 -4.72 10.33 -21.64
C GLN A 192 -3.56 9.46 -22.11
N LYS A 193 -2.70 8.98 -21.19
CA LYS A 193 -1.60 8.07 -21.51
C LYS A 193 -2.08 6.73 -22.06
N ILE A 194 -3.09 6.12 -21.44
CA ILE A 194 -3.64 4.83 -21.91
C ILE A 194 -4.30 5.00 -23.28
N MET A 195 -5.09 6.06 -23.49
CA MET A 195 -5.72 6.34 -24.78
C MET A 195 -4.68 6.57 -25.87
N LYS A 196 -3.63 7.33 -25.55
CA LYS A 196 -2.49 7.54 -26.46
C LYS A 196 -1.80 6.21 -26.78
N ALA A 197 -1.56 5.37 -25.77
CA ALA A 197 -0.91 4.08 -25.96
C ALA A 197 -1.72 3.13 -26.86
N ALA A 198 -3.05 3.13 -26.71
CA ALA A 198 -3.95 2.39 -27.59
C ALA A 198 -3.83 2.89 -29.03
N HIS A 199 -3.87 4.20 -29.23
CA HIS A 199 -3.76 4.83 -30.56
C HIS A 199 -2.42 4.52 -31.25
N GLU A 200 -1.30 4.74 -30.55
CA GLU A 200 0.05 4.50 -31.10
C GLU A 200 0.26 3.00 -31.39
N SER A 201 -0.32 2.10 -30.59
CA SER A 201 -0.27 0.65 -30.84
C SER A 201 -1.12 0.24 -32.06
N THR A 202 -2.27 0.86 -32.26
CA THR A 202 -3.11 0.67 -33.45
C THR A 202 -2.40 1.12 -34.71
N GLN A 203 -1.75 2.29 -34.69
CA GLN A 203 -0.93 2.75 -35.82
C GLN A 203 0.25 1.81 -36.08
N HIS A 204 0.94 1.38 -35.01
CA HIS A 204 2.09 0.52 -35.10
C HIS A 204 1.75 -0.84 -35.73
N VAL A 205 0.66 -1.49 -35.31
CA VAL A 205 0.26 -2.78 -35.88
C VAL A 205 -0.17 -2.66 -37.34
N GLN A 206 -0.86 -1.58 -37.72
CA GLN A 206 -1.30 -1.33 -39.10
C GLN A 206 -0.12 -1.10 -40.06
N VAL A 207 0.86 -0.29 -39.66
CA VAL A 207 2.05 0.00 -40.48
C VAL A 207 2.88 -1.27 -40.69
N ASN A 208 3.00 -2.10 -39.65
CA ASN A 208 3.81 -3.32 -39.69
C ASN A 208 3.04 -4.55 -40.18
N ARG A 209 1.74 -4.42 -40.49
CA ARG A 209 0.83 -5.54 -40.83
C ARG A 209 0.91 -6.66 -39.79
N GLY A 210 0.97 -6.29 -38.52
CA GLY A 210 1.07 -7.21 -37.41
C GLY A 210 -0.28 -7.80 -36.99
N ASP A 211 -0.21 -8.67 -36.00
CA ASP A 211 -1.37 -9.28 -35.35
C ASP A 211 -1.68 -8.62 -33.99
N VAL A 212 -2.70 -9.14 -33.31
CA VAL A 212 -3.08 -8.71 -31.96
C VAL A 212 -1.94 -8.87 -30.94
N GLY A 213 -1.05 -9.85 -31.11
CA GLY A 213 0.10 -10.04 -30.25
C GLY A 213 1.07 -8.87 -30.35
N LEU A 214 1.35 -8.40 -31.57
CA LEU A 214 2.16 -7.20 -31.79
C LEU A 214 1.51 -5.94 -31.21
N TRP A 215 0.19 -5.80 -31.36
CA TRP A 215 -0.56 -4.69 -30.78
C TRP A 215 -0.46 -4.69 -29.24
N LEU A 216 -0.67 -5.85 -28.60
CA LEU A 216 -0.60 -6.00 -27.14
C LEU A 216 0.79 -5.71 -26.58
N LYS A 217 1.83 -6.22 -27.24
CA LYS A 217 3.21 -5.97 -26.84
C LYS A 217 3.53 -4.48 -26.90
N SER A 218 3.13 -3.80 -27.98
CA SER A 218 3.27 -2.35 -28.10
C SER A 218 2.50 -1.62 -26.99
N PHE A 219 1.24 -1.98 -26.78
CA PHE A 219 0.37 -1.31 -25.82
C PHE A 219 0.89 -1.43 -24.40
N THR A 220 1.20 -2.66 -23.96
CA THR A 220 1.70 -2.95 -22.62
C THR A 220 3.07 -2.31 -22.37
N GLN A 221 3.95 -2.27 -23.38
CA GLN A 221 5.24 -1.58 -23.27
C GLN A 221 5.08 -0.07 -23.08
N GLN A 222 4.10 0.56 -23.73
CA GLN A 222 3.90 2.01 -23.62
C GLN A 222 3.31 2.43 -22.27
N ILE A 223 2.57 1.56 -21.59
CA ILE A 223 1.97 1.84 -20.27
C ILE A 223 2.79 1.29 -19.10
N SER A 224 3.90 0.59 -19.35
CA SER A 224 4.65 -0.14 -18.30
C SER A 224 5.27 0.77 -17.24
N ASP A 225 5.58 2.03 -17.60
CA ASP A 225 6.15 3.00 -16.67
C ASP A 225 5.13 3.51 -15.64
N GLU A 226 3.84 3.44 -15.99
CA GLU A 226 2.74 3.96 -15.18
C GLU A 226 1.94 2.84 -14.50
N LEU A 227 1.86 1.67 -15.13
CA LEU A 227 1.00 0.57 -14.72
C LEU A 227 1.78 -0.73 -14.59
N ILE A 228 1.52 -1.46 -13.52
CA ILE A 228 1.89 -2.87 -13.41
C ILE A 228 0.84 -3.67 -14.20
N PHE A 229 1.03 -3.73 -15.51
CA PHE A 229 0.16 -4.42 -16.44
C PHE A 229 0.97 -5.01 -17.60
N SER A 230 0.67 -6.25 -17.98
CA SER A 230 1.42 -7.02 -18.97
C SER A 230 0.53 -7.98 -19.73
N GLU A 231 1.08 -8.61 -20.78
CA GLU A 231 0.39 -9.68 -21.52
C GLU A 231 -0.04 -10.84 -20.61
N LYS A 232 0.65 -11.06 -19.47
CA LYS A 232 0.31 -12.11 -18.51
C LYS A 232 -1.05 -11.88 -17.86
N ASP A 233 -1.47 -10.64 -17.69
CA ASP A 233 -2.76 -10.27 -17.08
C ASP A 233 -3.95 -10.63 -17.99
N LEU A 234 -3.67 -10.87 -19.27
CA LEU A 234 -4.60 -11.29 -20.32
C LEU A 234 -4.47 -12.79 -20.66
N THR A 235 -3.68 -13.55 -19.90
CA THR A 235 -3.54 -15.01 -20.12
C THR A 235 -4.91 -15.70 -20.00
N GLY A 236 -5.23 -16.56 -20.97
CA GLY A 236 -6.50 -17.29 -21.01
C GLY A 236 -7.66 -16.53 -21.66
N VAL A 237 -7.45 -15.29 -22.10
CA VAL A 237 -8.42 -14.55 -22.93
C VAL A 237 -8.21 -14.98 -24.38
N LYS A 238 -9.26 -15.44 -25.06
CA LYS A 238 -9.19 -15.74 -26.50
C LYS A 238 -9.16 -14.44 -27.30
N HIS A 239 -8.14 -14.27 -28.13
CA HIS A 239 -7.93 -13.05 -28.92
C HIS A 239 -7.41 -13.31 -30.34
N ASP A 240 -7.26 -14.58 -30.75
CA ASP A 240 -6.75 -14.97 -32.08
C ASP A 240 -7.61 -14.44 -33.25
N ASP A 241 -8.90 -14.20 -33.00
CA ASP A 241 -9.86 -13.72 -33.99
C ASP A 241 -9.98 -12.18 -34.01
N VAL A 242 -9.05 -11.44 -33.40
CA VAL A 242 -9.04 -9.97 -33.36
C VAL A 242 -8.20 -9.42 -34.50
N ASP A 243 -8.86 -8.78 -35.47
CA ASP A 243 -8.24 -8.18 -36.66
C ASP A 243 -8.63 -6.70 -36.89
N ASP A 244 -9.74 -6.23 -36.32
CA ASP A 244 -10.15 -4.83 -36.36
C ASP A 244 -9.57 -4.00 -35.19
N PHE A 245 -8.36 -3.49 -35.40
CA PHE A 245 -7.66 -2.68 -34.40
C PHE A 245 -8.22 -1.27 -34.22
N ASN A 246 -8.91 -0.72 -35.22
CA ASN A 246 -9.58 0.58 -35.08
C ASN A 246 -10.77 0.45 -34.12
N LEU A 247 -11.56 -0.62 -34.30
CA LEU A 247 -12.66 -0.92 -33.40
C LEU A 247 -12.17 -1.22 -31.98
N LEU A 248 -11.04 -1.94 -31.83
CA LEU A 248 -10.40 -2.18 -30.54
C LEU A 248 -10.03 -0.85 -29.83
N GLU A 249 -9.39 0.06 -30.55
CA GLU A 249 -9.05 1.40 -30.04
C GLU A 249 -10.29 2.19 -29.63
N ASP A 250 -11.34 2.17 -30.46
CA ASP A 250 -12.58 2.89 -30.19
C ASP A 250 -13.29 2.36 -28.94
N VAL A 251 -13.32 1.04 -28.72
CA VAL A 251 -13.85 0.46 -27.49
C VAL A 251 -13.09 0.97 -26.26
N ILE A 252 -11.75 0.95 -26.29
CA ILE A 252 -10.95 1.46 -25.17
C ILE A 252 -11.24 2.94 -24.92
N ARG A 253 -11.34 3.75 -25.99
CA ARG A 253 -11.68 5.17 -25.91
C ARG A 253 -13.06 5.41 -25.26
N HIS A 254 -14.03 4.54 -25.51
CA HIS A 254 -15.39 4.68 -25.00
C HIS A 254 -15.58 4.12 -23.57
N GLU A 255 -14.95 2.99 -23.25
CA GLU A 255 -15.12 2.30 -21.96
C GLU A 255 -14.23 2.87 -20.85
N LEU A 256 -13.02 3.33 -21.20
CA LEU A 256 -12.05 3.82 -20.22
C LEU A 256 -12.55 5.01 -19.38
N PRO A 257 -13.25 6.03 -19.93
CA PRO A 257 -13.77 7.14 -19.13
C PRO A 257 -14.71 6.70 -17.98
N ALA A 258 -15.56 5.68 -18.21
CA ALA A 258 -16.45 5.16 -17.18
C ALA A 258 -15.66 4.49 -16.04
N ILE A 259 -14.57 3.79 -16.38
CA ILE A 259 -13.66 3.17 -15.41
C ILE A 259 -12.94 4.22 -14.58
N MET A 260 -12.43 5.26 -15.23
CA MET A 260 -11.75 6.37 -14.57
C MET A 260 -12.69 7.11 -13.61
N PHE A 261 -13.92 7.37 -14.05
CA PHE A 261 -14.95 7.97 -13.22
C PHE A 261 -15.26 7.10 -12.00
N ASP A 262 -15.56 5.82 -12.20
CA ASP A 262 -15.86 4.87 -11.13
C ASP A 262 -14.71 4.77 -10.12
N SER A 263 -13.46 4.72 -10.57
CA SER A 263 -12.29 4.75 -9.68
C SER A 263 -12.23 6.06 -8.88
N SER A 264 -12.39 7.21 -9.55
CA SER A 264 -12.31 8.53 -8.91
C SER A 264 -13.42 8.77 -7.89
N SER A 265 -14.61 8.20 -8.12
CA SER A 265 -15.78 8.36 -7.25
C SER A 265 -15.62 7.67 -5.90
N ARG A 266 -14.72 6.69 -5.82
CA ARG A 266 -14.45 5.89 -4.62
C ARG A 266 -13.38 6.52 -3.72
N PHE A 267 -12.69 7.56 -4.17
CA PHE A 267 -11.65 8.23 -3.40
C PHE A 267 -12.20 8.87 -2.12
N ASN A 268 -11.64 8.45 -0.99
CA ASN A 268 -11.89 9.04 0.32
C ASN A 268 -10.67 8.89 1.22
N THR A 269 -10.69 9.55 2.37
CA THR A 269 -9.56 9.57 3.33
C THR A 269 -9.13 8.17 3.77
N LYS A 270 -10.08 7.25 4.01
CA LYS A 270 -9.78 5.88 4.47
C LYS A 270 -9.18 5.01 3.38
N THR A 271 -9.56 5.25 2.13
CA THR A 271 -9.11 4.40 1.03
C THR A 271 -7.62 4.48 0.75
N ILE A 272 -6.94 5.57 1.14
CA ILE A 272 -5.49 5.68 0.98
C ILE A 272 -4.78 4.54 1.73
N ASP A 273 -5.17 4.28 2.98
CA ASP A 273 -4.57 3.19 3.75
C ASP A 273 -5.09 1.82 3.31
N GLU A 274 -6.39 1.70 3.02
CA GLU A 274 -7.02 0.42 2.67
C GLU A 274 -6.53 -0.15 1.34
N LYS A 275 -6.24 0.72 0.36
CA LYS A 275 -5.85 0.32 -1.00
C LYS A 275 -4.35 0.17 -1.19
N LEU A 276 -3.54 0.63 -0.24
CA LEU A 276 -2.09 0.51 -0.29
C LEU A 276 -1.58 -0.65 0.54
N ASP A 277 -0.64 -1.40 -0.03
CA ASP A 277 0.21 -2.27 0.78
C ASP A 277 0.90 -1.43 1.86
N TYR A 278 1.06 -2.00 3.04
CA TYR A 278 1.66 -1.36 4.21
C TYR A 278 2.95 -0.58 3.88
N LYS A 279 3.86 -1.18 3.12
CA LYS A 279 5.16 -0.58 2.72
C LYS A 279 5.08 0.66 1.83
N PHE A 280 3.91 0.96 1.25
CA PHE A 280 3.69 2.11 0.39
C PHE A 280 2.88 3.21 1.07
N ARG A 281 2.45 3.00 2.32
CA ARG A 281 1.68 4.00 3.06
C ARG A 281 2.58 5.17 3.47
N PRO A 282 2.06 6.42 3.46
CA PRO A 282 2.88 7.59 3.79
C PRO A 282 3.53 7.53 5.18
N ASP A 283 2.82 7.02 6.19
CA ASP A 283 3.32 6.87 7.56
C ASP A 283 4.49 5.88 7.65
N GLU A 284 4.45 4.78 6.90
CA GLU A 284 5.55 3.82 6.82
C GLU A 284 6.74 4.39 6.05
N LEU A 285 6.51 5.09 4.93
CA LEU A 285 7.59 5.74 4.17
C LEU A 285 8.31 6.83 5.01
N LEU A 286 7.55 7.61 5.77
CA LEU A 286 8.10 8.60 6.71
C LEU A 286 8.82 7.95 7.88
N THR A 287 8.28 6.85 8.40
CA THR A 287 8.93 6.06 9.45
C THR A 287 10.27 5.53 8.97
N ASP A 288 10.32 4.90 7.80
CA ASP A 288 11.57 4.42 7.23
C ASP A 288 12.57 5.57 7.05
N HIS A 289 12.10 6.75 6.68
CA HIS A 289 12.98 7.91 6.54
C HIS A 289 13.49 8.48 7.87
N LEU A 290 12.62 8.63 8.88
CA LEU A 290 12.91 9.35 10.13
C LEU A 290 13.39 8.44 11.29
N CYS A 291 13.12 7.14 11.19
CA CYS A 291 13.33 6.16 12.27
C CYS A 291 14.39 5.09 11.97
N GLN A 292 15.04 5.12 10.80
CA GLN A 292 16.24 4.32 10.51
C GLN A 292 17.46 4.91 11.24
N CYS A 293 17.61 4.57 12.53
CA CYS A 293 18.67 5.08 13.38
C CYS A 293 18.92 4.15 14.58
N CYS A 294 19.86 4.53 15.45
CA CYS A 294 20.07 3.84 16.71
C CYS A 294 18.88 4.06 17.67
N TRP A 295 18.42 2.97 18.30
CA TRP A 295 17.37 2.99 19.32
C TRP A 295 17.87 2.61 20.71
N VAL A 296 19.19 2.45 20.89
CA VAL A 296 19.79 2.17 22.20
C VAL A 296 19.54 3.33 23.14
N GLN A 297 19.09 3.01 24.35
CA GLN A 297 18.79 3.99 25.38
C GLN A 297 19.90 4.05 26.43
N CYS A 298 20.13 5.24 26.98
CA CYS A 298 20.97 5.41 28.16
C CYS A 298 20.35 4.64 29.35
N PRO A 299 21.12 3.78 30.05
CA PRO A 299 20.60 2.96 31.13
C PRO A 299 20.14 3.77 32.36
N PHE A 300 20.58 5.03 32.49
CA PHE A 300 20.24 5.87 33.65
C PHE A 300 19.00 6.72 33.42
N CYS A 301 18.87 7.35 32.24
CA CYS A 301 17.84 8.34 31.98
C CYS A 301 16.95 8.02 30.77
N GLY A 302 17.14 6.88 30.10
CA GLY A 302 16.27 6.43 29.00
C GLY A 302 16.29 7.29 27.72
N VAL A 303 17.23 8.25 27.60
CA VAL A 303 17.40 9.03 26.37
C VAL A 303 17.98 8.15 25.26
N ILE A 304 17.51 8.36 24.03
CA ILE A 304 17.85 7.53 22.87
C ILE A 304 19.14 8.06 22.24
N CYS A 305 20.02 7.17 21.79
CA CYS A 305 21.22 7.53 21.05
C CYS A 305 20.90 8.41 19.83
N THR A 306 21.72 9.43 19.57
CA THR A 306 21.53 10.37 18.45
C THR A 306 22.15 9.89 17.14
N ASN A 307 22.79 8.71 17.12
CA ASN A 307 23.42 8.19 15.92
C ASN A 307 22.37 7.76 14.88
N THR A 308 22.53 8.24 13.65
CA THR A 308 21.63 7.96 12.53
C THR A 308 21.86 6.60 11.86
N ILE A 309 22.84 5.82 12.34
CA ILE A 309 23.11 4.47 11.84
C ILE A 309 22.48 3.45 12.79
N GLU A 310 21.59 2.62 12.27
CA GLU A 310 20.99 1.51 13.03
C GLU A 310 22.08 0.49 13.43
N ASN A 311 22.04 0.03 14.69
CA ASN A 311 22.96 -0.97 15.25
C ASN A 311 24.46 -0.67 15.04
N HIS A 312 24.83 0.62 15.04
CA HIS A 312 26.23 1.02 14.91
C HIS A 312 27.10 0.44 16.03
N HIS A 313 28.38 0.20 15.71
CA HIS A 313 29.39 -0.20 16.69
C HIS A 313 29.95 1.03 17.45
N GLY A 314 30.61 0.76 18.58
CA GLY A 314 31.27 1.78 19.40
C GLY A 314 30.35 2.41 20.45
N ASP A 315 30.77 3.57 20.96
CA ASP A 315 30.07 4.24 22.06
C ASP A 315 28.77 4.89 21.59
N HIS A 316 27.75 4.81 22.43
CA HIS A 316 26.48 5.49 22.23
C HIS A 316 26.52 6.86 22.92
N SER A 317 26.23 7.91 22.16
CA SER A 317 26.25 9.29 22.67
C SER A 317 24.89 9.97 22.49
N VAL A 318 24.67 10.99 23.31
CA VAL A 318 23.57 11.95 23.20
C VAL A 318 24.08 13.34 23.48
N ALA A 319 23.40 14.37 22.95
CA ALA A 319 23.75 15.76 23.25
C ALA A 319 23.36 16.14 24.68
N PHE A 320 22.24 15.62 25.17
CA PHE A 320 21.69 15.93 26.49
C PHE A 320 21.10 14.67 27.14
N HIS A 321 21.30 14.52 28.45
CA HIS A 321 20.59 13.54 29.28
C HIS A 321 19.28 14.15 29.82
N ARG A 322 18.32 13.30 30.18
CA ARG A 322 17.02 13.73 30.72
C ARG A 322 17.11 14.24 32.13
#